data_AF-A0AAQ3KXL9-F1
#
_entry.id   AF-A0AAQ3KXL9-F1
#
_cell.length_a   1.000
_cell.length_b   1.000
_cell.length_c   1.000
_cell.angle_alpha   90.00
_cell.angle_beta   90.00
_cell.angle_gamma   90.00
#
_symmetry.space_group_name_H-M   'P 1'
#
loop_
_entity.id
_entity.type
_entity.pdbx_description
1 polymer ?
#
loop_
_entity_poly.entity_id
_entity_poly.type
_entity_poly.pdbx_seq_one_letter_code
_entity_poly.pdbx_strand_id
1 'polypeptide(L)'
;MMQQPSADRRSTYLDALSLDIERKLQKALSSPGQRPDFLQQLFADVALEIEDRALDIIFNKDEDQVNSADDATENSICFYDLLADYYVGAPEKGKRILDLIVQLWSQSFVSHIFALLFHKWLFEVSIENTEALLRYGSALVQGATNIFWIDIQTNRRRFLSLFTYLLEEVALVPDRSNKISLQARRDLCLLLSRFLFFYNLDELLEIFLKNFPTFPNAFLVGGPADIFVIELTDQLQKLKVEPVVLHYISRMSALKGLELRMTTSTRLKACLYSFTSPGGPMYPTRAVRHAAWNTLNLLFPVGQYPRHVISLFFRLLYPWYWPSSCWNFIMTCVRAVVHYILKVLVSCWENIRKSKRT
;
A
#
# COMPACT_ATOMS: atom_id res chain seq x y z
N MET A 1 -3.24 -45.41 1.30
CA MET A 1 -1.86 -45.51 0.78
C MET A 1 -1.79 -44.64 -0.48
N MET A 2 -0.76 -43.78 -0.58
CA MET A 2 -0.41 -42.88 -1.70
C MET A 2 -1.21 -41.57 -1.89
N GLN A 3 -0.79 -40.54 -1.14
CA GLN A 3 -0.92 -39.10 -1.50
C GLN A 3 0.45 -38.38 -1.39
N GLN A 4 1.57 -39.11 -1.52
CA GLN A 4 2.94 -38.62 -1.25
C GLN A 4 3.77 -38.01 -2.41
N PRO A 5 3.42 -38.09 -3.71
CA PRO A 5 4.37 -37.66 -4.76
C PRO A 5 4.45 -36.14 -4.99
N SER A 6 3.44 -35.35 -4.62
CA SER A 6 3.41 -33.89 -4.86
C SER A 6 4.25 -33.11 -3.85
N ALA A 7 4.12 -33.43 -2.56
CA ALA A 7 4.87 -32.78 -1.48
C ALA A 7 6.38 -32.97 -1.62
N ASP A 8 6.82 -34.16 -2.05
CA ASP A 8 8.23 -34.52 -2.21
C ASP A 8 8.88 -33.75 -3.38
N ARG A 9 8.13 -33.56 -4.49
CA ARG A 9 8.59 -32.77 -5.65
C ARG A 9 8.72 -31.29 -5.33
N ARG A 10 7.72 -30.70 -4.65
CA ARG A 10 7.78 -29.29 -4.22
C ARG A 10 8.95 -29.04 -3.28
N SER A 11 9.16 -29.93 -2.30
CA SER A 11 10.30 -29.85 -1.37
C SER A 11 11.63 -29.93 -2.12
N THR A 12 11.78 -30.87 -3.07
CA THR A 12 13.01 -31.02 -3.86
C THR A 12 13.30 -29.80 -4.73
N TYR A 13 12.27 -29.19 -5.33
CA TYR A 13 12.42 -27.98 -6.13
C TYR A 13 12.85 -26.78 -5.29
N LEU A 14 12.19 -26.57 -4.13
CA LEU A 14 12.54 -25.50 -3.19
C LEU A 14 13.93 -25.69 -2.59
N ASP A 15 14.38 -26.95 -2.43
CA ASP A 15 15.76 -27.26 -2.06
C ASP A 15 16.79 -26.84 -3.09
N ALA A 16 16.53 -27.13 -4.37
CA ALA A 16 17.39 -26.68 -5.45
C ALA A 16 17.48 -25.14 -5.50
N LEU A 17 16.34 -24.45 -5.35
CA LEU A 17 16.29 -22.99 -5.31
C LEU A 17 17.04 -22.42 -4.09
N SER A 18 16.83 -22.99 -2.91
CA SER A 18 17.54 -22.57 -1.69
C SER A 18 19.06 -22.72 -1.85
N LEU A 19 19.53 -23.81 -2.47
CA LEU A 19 20.94 -24.04 -2.72
C LEU A 19 21.51 -23.04 -3.73
N ASP A 20 20.74 -22.66 -4.75
CA ASP A 20 21.14 -21.64 -5.72
C ASP A 20 21.24 -20.24 -5.11
N ILE A 21 20.33 -19.90 -4.19
CA ILE A 21 20.41 -18.68 -3.38
C ILE A 21 21.69 -18.69 -2.53
N GLU A 22 21.96 -19.79 -1.84
CA GLU A 22 23.16 -19.95 -1.01
C GLU A 22 24.45 -19.77 -1.86
N ARG A 23 24.53 -20.43 -3.02
CA ARG A 23 25.66 -20.30 -3.95
C ARG A 23 25.85 -18.86 -4.44
N LYS A 24 24.77 -18.14 -4.76
CA LYS A 24 24.84 -16.73 -5.19
C LYS A 24 25.34 -15.82 -4.08
N LEU A 25 24.91 -16.02 -2.84
CA LEU A 25 25.39 -15.27 -1.68
C LEU A 25 26.87 -15.57 -1.38
N GLN A 26 27.30 -16.82 -1.49
CA GLN A 26 28.72 -17.19 -1.35
C GLN A 26 29.59 -16.53 -2.43
N LYS A 27 29.13 -16.48 -3.68
CA LYS A 27 29.82 -15.76 -4.77
C LYS A 27 29.92 -14.25 -4.47
N ALA A 28 28.85 -13.65 -3.94
CA ALA A 28 28.84 -12.25 -3.54
C ALA A 28 29.84 -11.95 -2.41
N LEU A 29 30.09 -12.91 -1.51
CA LEU A 29 31.13 -12.81 -0.49
C LEU A 29 32.54 -12.90 -1.09
N SER A 30 32.79 -13.89 -1.95
CA SER A 30 34.11 -14.14 -2.54
C SER A 30 34.56 -13.06 -3.52
N SER A 31 33.63 -12.37 -4.18
CA SER A 31 33.92 -11.45 -5.28
C SER A 31 33.44 -10.02 -4.96
N PRO A 32 34.22 -9.21 -4.23
CA PRO A 32 33.78 -7.88 -3.78
C PRO A 32 33.44 -6.92 -4.92
N GLY A 33 34.13 -7.01 -6.07
CA GLY A 33 33.91 -6.12 -7.21
C GLY A 33 32.58 -6.32 -7.95
N GLN A 34 32.02 -7.54 -7.95
CA GLN A 34 30.75 -7.90 -8.61
C GLN A 34 29.61 -8.13 -7.61
N ARG A 35 29.89 -7.93 -6.32
CA ARG A 35 28.92 -8.10 -5.24
C ARG A 35 27.58 -7.38 -5.44
N PRO A 36 27.53 -6.09 -5.83
CA PRO A 36 26.24 -5.41 -6.01
C PRO A 36 25.42 -6.06 -7.14
N ASP A 37 26.07 -6.49 -8.21
CA ASP A 37 25.40 -7.13 -9.36
C ASP A 37 24.80 -8.48 -8.97
N PHE A 38 25.54 -9.31 -8.22
CA PHE A 38 25.03 -10.59 -7.72
C PHE A 38 23.84 -10.41 -6.78
N LEU A 39 23.87 -9.41 -5.91
CA LEU A 39 22.78 -9.12 -4.97
C LEU A 39 21.56 -8.56 -5.69
N GLN A 40 21.75 -7.71 -6.69
CA GLN A 40 20.67 -7.20 -7.51
C GLN A 40 20.01 -8.31 -8.33
N GLN A 41 20.80 -9.20 -8.95
CA GLN A 41 20.28 -10.37 -9.66
C GLN A 41 19.50 -11.30 -8.72
N LEU A 42 20.07 -11.59 -7.54
CA LEU A 42 19.40 -12.42 -6.54
C LEU A 42 18.07 -11.81 -6.09
N PHE A 43 18.03 -10.50 -5.84
CA PHE A 43 16.79 -9.80 -5.53
C PHE A 43 15.77 -9.93 -6.66
N ALA A 44 16.19 -9.70 -7.91
CA ALA A 44 15.32 -9.83 -9.08
C ALA A 44 14.74 -11.24 -9.18
N ASP A 45 15.57 -12.28 -9.06
CA ASP A 45 15.17 -13.69 -9.15
C ASP A 45 14.17 -14.08 -8.05
N VAL A 46 14.42 -13.66 -6.81
CA VAL A 46 13.54 -13.95 -5.66
C VAL A 46 12.21 -13.19 -5.79
N ALA A 47 12.24 -12.00 -6.36
CA ALA A 47 11.05 -11.20 -6.61
C ALA A 47 10.28 -11.62 -7.87
N LEU A 48 10.72 -12.60 -8.65
CA LEU A 48 9.99 -13.02 -9.86
C LEU A 48 8.63 -13.64 -9.51
N GLU A 49 7.64 -13.31 -10.35
CA GLU A 49 6.34 -13.97 -10.36
C GLU A 49 6.51 -15.36 -10.97
N ILE A 50 5.80 -16.33 -10.39
CA ILE A 50 5.87 -17.72 -10.84
C ILE A 50 4.97 -17.88 -12.06
N GLU A 51 5.54 -18.33 -13.17
CA GLU A 51 4.77 -18.64 -14.38
C GLU A 51 3.79 -19.81 -14.13
N ASP A 52 2.64 -19.80 -14.82
CA ASP A 52 1.59 -20.83 -14.68
C ASP A 52 2.12 -22.26 -14.82
N ARG A 53 3.11 -22.48 -15.70
CA ARG A 53 3.77 -23.78 -15.89
C ARG A 53 4.50 -24.27 -14.64
N ALA A 54 5.11 -23.36 -13.89
CA ALA A 54 5.78 -23.69 -12.64
C ALA A 54 4.76 -23.88 -11.51
N LEU A 55 3.64 -23.14 -11.53
CA LEU A 55 2.53 -23.38 -10.60
C LEU A 55 1.93 -24.78 -10.80
N ASP A 56 1.77 -25.25 -12.03
CA ASP A 56 1.27 -26.61 -12.32
C ASP A 56 2.19 -27.70 -11.73
N ILE A 57 3.51 -27.49 -11.80
CA ILE A 57 4.52 -28.41 -11.21
C ILE A 57 4.45 -28.40 -9.67
N ILE A 58 4.16 -27.24 -9.07
CA ILE A 58 4.20 -27.04 -7.61
C ILE A 58 2.88 -27.44 -6.94
N PHE A 59 1.75 -27.17 -7.61
CA PHE A 59 0.41 -27.29 -7.01
C PHE A 59 -0.46 -28.37 -7.62
N ASN A 60 -0.13 -28.95 -8.80
CA ASN A 60 -0.93 -29.98 -9.48
C ASN A 60 -2.43 -29.61 -9.47
N LYS A 61 -2.85 -28.67 -10.32
CA LYS A 61 -4.26 -28.27 -10.45
C LYS A 61 -5.12 -29.49 -10.84
N ASP A 62 -5.69 -30.17 -9.86
CA ASP A 62 -6.95 -30.88 -10.07
C ASP A 62 -8.04 -29.81 -10.21
N GLU A 63 -8.74 -29.85 -11.34
CA GLU A 63 -9.80 -28.93 -11.74
C GLU A 63 -10.93 -28.91 -10.70
N ASP A 64 -10.91 -27.99 -9.74
CA ASP A 64 -12.10 -27.62 -8.97
C ASP A 64 -11.90 -26.25 -8.30
N GLN A 65 -11.89 -25.18 -9.11
CA GLN A 65 -12.40 -23.87 -8.70
C GLN A 65 -12.66 -23.01 -9.94
N VAL A 66 -13.96 -22.83 -10.23
CA VAL A 66 -14.48 -21.88 -11.20
C VAL A 66 -14.14 -20.48 -10.71
N ASN A 67 -13.04 -19.90 -11.18
CA ASN A 67 -12.74 -18.49 -10.93
C ASN A 67 -13.53 -17.63 -11.94
N SER A 68 -14.45 -16.82 -11.41
CA SER A 68 -15.05 -15.71 -12.13
C SER A 68 -13.97 -14.78 -12.67
N ALA A 69 -14.04 -14.45 -13.96
CA ALA A 69 -13.02 -13.77 -14.73
C ALA A 69 -12.68 -12.32 -14.32
N ASP A 70 -13.21 -11.81 -13.21
CA ASP A 70 -12.96 -10.44 -12.72
C ASP A 70 -11.88 -10.34 -11.62
N ASP A 71 -11.36 -11.46 -11.09
CA ASP A 71 -10.38 -11.48 -9.98
C ASP A 71 -8.94 -11.85 -10.41
N ALA A 72 -8.72 -11.99 -11.72
CA ALA A 72 -7.47 -12.50 -12.30
C ALA A 72 -6.26 -11.55 -12.18
N THR A 73 -6.42 -10.36 -11.58
CA THR A 73 -5.36 -9.34 -11.51
C THR A 73 -4.67 -9.17 -10.17
N GLU A 74 -5.10 -9.82 -9.07
CA GLU A 74 -4.61 -9.42 -7.73
C GLU A 74 -3.68 -10.40 -6.99
N ASN A 75 -3.55 -11.67 -7.38
CA ASN A 75 -2.69 -12.62 -6.63
C ASN A 75 -1.74 -13.44 -7.51
N SER A 76 -0.78 -12.80 -8.18
CA SER A 76 0.36 -13.54 -8.75
C SER A 76 1.31 -13.96 -7.63
N ILE A 77 1.51 -15.27 -7.48
CA ILE A 77 2.40 -15.82 -6.44
C ILE A 77 3.85 -15.58 -6.88
N CYS A 78 4.65 -15.01 -5.98
CA CYS A 78 6.08 -14.80 -6.22
C CYS A 78 6.93 -15.89 -5.57
N PHE A 79 8.16 -16.09 -6.07
CA PHE A 79 9.07 -17.09 -5.50
C PHE A 79 9.37 -16.86 -4.03
N TYR A 80 9.46 -15.60 -3.59
CA TYR A 80 9.74 -15.28 -2.20
C TYR A 80 8.65 -15.80 -1.24
N ASP A 81 7.38 -15.84 -1.65
CA ASP A 81 6.30 -16.32 -0.79
C ASP A 81 6.48 -17.80 -0.46
N LEU A 82 6.81 -18.59 -1.47
CA LEU A 82 7.08 -20.02 -1.31
C LEU A 82 8.34 -20.28 -0.48
N LEU A 83 9.38 -19.49 -0.69
CA LEU A 83 10.64 -19.62 0.04
C LEU A 83 10.50 -19.21 1.50
N ALA A 84 9.70 -18.17 1.79
CA ALA A 84 9.43 -17.75 3.16
C ALA A 84 8.70 -18.85 3.94
N ASP A 85 7.68 -19.49 3.35
CA ASP A 85 7.00 -20.65 3.95
C ASP A 85 7.96 -21.84 4.11
N TYR A 86 8.81 -22.06 3.11
CA TYR A 86 9.78 -23.14 3.13
C TYR A 86 10.79 -23.00 4.28
N TYR A 87 11.32 -21.80 4.50
CA TYR A 87 12.27 -21.57 5.59
C TYR A 87 11.64 -21.67 6.96
N VAL A 88 10.33 -21.41 7.10
CA VAL A 88 9.62 -21.73 8.35
C VAL A 88 9.58 -23.24 8.58
N GLY A 89 9.23 -24.01 7.54
CA GLY A 89 9.16 -25.48 7.63
C GLY A 89 10.53 -26.16 7.80
N ALA A 90 11.59 -25.57 7.26
CA ALA A 90 12.97 -26.07 7.33
C ALA A 90 13.93 -24.99 7.89
N PRO A 91 13.86 -24.69 9.19
CA PRO A 91 14.56 -23.55 9.79
C PRO A 91 16.09 -23.64 9.68
N GLU A 92 16.66 -24.85 9.68
CA GLU A 92 18.11 -25.06 9.52
C GLU A 92 18.64 -24.59 8.16
N LYS A 93 17.85 -24.77 7.10
CA LYS A 93 18.22 -24.32 5.74
C LYS A 93 18.15 -22.80 5.65
N GLY A 94 17.08 -22.21 6.21
CA GLY A 94 16.95 -20.76 6.34
C GLY A 94 18.10 -20.14 7.14
N LYS A 95 18.52 -20.77 8.24
CA LYS A 95 19.60 -20.27 9.10
C LYS A 95 20.94 -20.13 8.37
N ARG A 96 21.31 -21.10 7.51
CA ARG A 96 22.55 -21.01 6.69
C ARG A 96 22.55 -19.78 5.79
N ILE A 97 21.43 -19.51 5.14
CA ILE A 97 21.27 -18.35 4.26
C ILE A 97 21.27 -17.06 5.09
N LEU A 98 20.60 -17.06 6.25
CA LEU A 98 20.58 -15.94 7.18
C LEU A 98 22.00 -15.57 7.63
N ASP A 99 22.83 -16.54 7.98
CA ASP A 99 24.22 -16.31 8.40
C ASP A 99 25.05 -15.64 7.29
N LEU A 100 24.81 -15.98 6.02
CA LEU A 100 25.44 -15.32 4.86
C LEU A 100 24.92 -13.89 4.66
N ILE A 101 23.61 -13.68 4.80
CA ILE A 101 22.98 -12.36 4.71
C ILE A 101 23.52 -11.43 5.81
N VAL A 102 23.69 -11.92 7.03
CA VAL A 102 24.25 -11.16 8.16
C VAL A 102 25.68 -10.69 7.86
N GLN A 103 26.50 -11.48 7.16
CA GLN A 103 27.84 -11.06 6.73
C GLN A 103 27.82 -9.96 5.67
N LEU A 104 26.73 -9.87 4.89
CA LEU A 104 26.55 -8.91 3.80
C LEU A 104 25.68 -7.70 4.20
N TRP A 105 25.32 -7.54 5.47
CA TRP A 105 24.30 -6.59 5.93
C TRP A 105 24.48 -5.13 5.51
N SER A 106 25.74 -4.70 5.31
CA SER A 106 26.09 -3.34 4.91
C SER A 106 25.84 -3.04 3.42
N GLN A 107 25.52 -4.06 2.63
CA GLN A 107 25.41 -3.96 1.18
C GLN A 107 23.99 -3.59 0.74
N SER A 108 23.87 -2.95 -0.44
CA SER A 108 22.58 -2.69 -1.07
C SER A 108 21.84 -4.01 -1.38
N PHE A 109 20.52 -3.96 -1.50
CA PHE A 109 19.61 -5.10 -1.71
C PHE A 109 19.54 -6.16 -0.60
N VAL A 110 20.52 -6.25 0.31
CA VAL A 110 20.52 -7.30 1.35
C VAL A 110 19.33 -7.20 2.29
N SER A 111 18.97 -5.99 2.74
CA SER A 111 17.76 -5.78 3.53
C SER A 111 16.48 -6.15 2.77
N HIS A 112 16.48 -6.01 1.44
CA HIS A 112 15.33 -6.33 0.59
C HIS A 112 15.19 -7.85 0.49
N ILE A 113 16.28 -8.54 0.15
CA ILE A 113 16.34 -10.01 0.11
C ILE A 113 15.95 -10.59 1.47
N PHE A 114 16.47 -10.01 2.56
CA PHE A 114 16.10 -10.41 3.92
C PHE A 114 14.60 -10.27 4.17
N ALA A 115 14.00 -9.12 3.85
CA ALA A 115 12.57 -8.91 4.03
C ALA A 115 11.73 -9.90 3.20
N LEU A 116 12.12 -10.19 1.95
CA LEU A 116 11.42 -11.15 1.11
C LEU A 116 11.50 -12.58 1.65
N LEU A 117 12.70 -13.04 2.01
CA LEU A 117 12.91 -14.44 2.38
C LEU A 117 12.57 -14.77 3.83
N PHE A 118 12.72 -13.81 4.76
CA PHE A 118 12.66 -14.08 6.21
C PHE A 118 11.52 -13.36 6.94
N HIS A 119 10.59 -12.71 6.24
CA HIS A 119 9.45 -12.05 6.88
C HIS A 119 8.60 -13.00 7.73
N LYS A 120 8.32 -14.23 7.28
CA LYS A 120 7.59 -15.22 8.09
C LYS A 120 8.48 -15.86 9.14
N TRP A 121 9.69 -16.27 8.74
CA TRP A 121 10.68 -16.90 9.62
C TRP A 121 10.92 -16.12 10.91
N LEU A 122 11.02 -14.78 10.83
CA LEU A 122 11.25 -13.90 11.98
C LEU A 122 10.17 -14.02 13.06
N PHE A 123 8.92 -14.27 12.69
CA PHE A 123 7.79 -14.31 13.61
C PHE A 123 7.30 -15.72 13.91
N GLU A 124 7.64 -16.73 13.10
CA GLU A 124 7.15 -18.11 13.29
C GLU A 124 8.20 -19.01 13.94
N VAL A 125 9.50 -18.76 13.70
CA VAL A 125 10.58 -19.54 14.30
C VAL A 125 11.04 -18.90 15.62
N SER A 126 11.34 -19.73 16.63
CA SER A 126 11.84 -19.27 17.92
C SER A 126 13.30 -18.82 17.81
N ILE A 127 13.55 -17.51 17.99
CA ILE A 127 14.88 -16.92 17.99
C ILE A 127 15.25 -16.54 19.43
N GLU A 128 16.29 -17.17 19.98
CA GLU A 128 16.71 -16.96 21.38
C GLU A 128 17.54 -15.67 21.57
N ASN A 129 18.20 -15.18 20.50
CA ASN A 129 19.10 -14.04 20.57
C ASN A 129 18.34 -12.70 20.43
N THR A 130 18.18 -12.00 21.55
CA THR A 130 17.49 -10.70 21.64
C THR A 130 18.18 -9.58 20.85
N GLU A 131 19.52 -9.53 20.78
CA GLU A 131 20.23 -8.53 19.99
C GLU A 131 20.04 -8.72 18.49
N ALA A 132 20.06 -9.98 18.05
CA ALA A 132 19.80 -10.33 16.65
C ALA A 132 18.39 -9.90 16.23
N LEU A 133 17.41 -10.11 17.12
CA LEU A 133 16.01 -9.74 16.91
C LEU A 133 15.81 -8.23 16.71
N LEU A 134 16.58 -7.38 17.42
CA LEU A 134 16.59 -5.93 17.19
C LEU A 134 17.05 -5.59 15.77
N ARG A 135 18.16 -6.19 15.34
CA ARG A 135 18.76 -5.95 14.02
C ARG A 135 17.84 -6.44 12.90
N TYR A 136 17.27 -7.64 13.08
CA TYR A 136 16.35 -8.26 12.13
C TYR A 136 15.05 -7.46 11.98
N GLY A 137 14.44 -7.01 13.09
CA GLY A 137 13.26 -6.17 13.03
C GLY A 137 13.49 -4.86 12.27
N SER A 138 14.62 -4.19 12.53
CA SER A 138 14.98 -2.96 11.81
C SER A 138 15.22 -3.22 10.31
N ALA A 139 15.92 -4.28 9.95
CA ALA A 139 16.18 -4.59 8.54
C ALA A 139 14.95 -5.08 7.79
N LEU A 140 14.02 -5.77 8.45
CA LEU A 140 12.72 -6.10 7.86
C LEU A 140 11.99 -4.82 7.46
N VAL A 141 11.87 -3.86 8.37
CA VAL A 141 11.18 -2.59 8.10
C VAL A 141 11.89 -1.80 7.00
N GLN A 142 13.22 -1.70 7.05
CA GLN A 142 14.00 -1.00 6.03
C GLN A 142 13.90 -1.67 4.66
N GLY A 143 13.97 -3.01 4.62
CA GLY A 143 13.83 -3.81 3.40
C GLY A 143 12.44 -3.65 2.80
N ALA A 144 11.39 -3.88 3.59
CA ALA A 144 10.00 -3.76 3.18
C ALA A 144 9.67 -2.33 2.71
N THR A 145 10.21 -1.29 3.36
CA THR A 145 10.08 0.10 2.91
C THR A 145 10.51 0.27 1.45
N ASN A 146 11.71 -0.19 1.12
CA ASN A 146 12.25 -0.02 -0.23
C ASN A 146 11.52 -0.89 -1.25
N ILE A 147 11.15 -2.12 -0.88
CA ILE A 147 10.39 -3.04 -1.71
C ILE A 147 9.02 -2.45 -2.08
N PHE A 148 8.27 -1.93 -1.11
CA PHE A 148 6.98 -1.31 -1.39
C PHE A 148 7.09 -0.03 -2.21
N TRP A 149 8.21 0.69 -2.11
CA TRP A 149 8.50 1.80 -3.02
C TRP A 149 8.71 1.35 -4.47
N ILE A 150 9.27 0.16 -4.72
CA ILE A 150 9.36 -0.42 -6.06
C ILE A 150 7.96 -0.66 -6.64
N ASP A 151 7.05 -1.19 -5.83
CA ASP A 151 5.65 -1.40 -6.22
C ASP A 151 4.94 -0.07 -6.56
N ILE A 152 5.15 0.97 -5.76
CA ILE A 152 4.65 2.33 -6.06
C ILE A 152 5.22 2.85 -7.39
N GLN A 153 6.53 2.68 -7.63
CA GLN A 153 7.18 3.20 -8.84
C GLN A 153 6.73 2.46 -10.10
N THR A 154 6.52 1.15 -9.98
CA THR A 154 6.06 0.29 -11.09
C THR A 154 4.55 0.28 -11.25
N ASN A 155 3.81 0.83 -10.28
CA ASN A 155 2.35 0.75 -10.17
C ASN A 155 1.85 -0.71 -10.27
N ARG A 156 2.57 -1.61 -9.60
CA ARG A 156 2.24 -3.02 -9.45
C ARG A 156 2.16 -3.35 -7.96
N ARG A 157 1.45 -4.42 -7.61
CA ARG A 157 1.28 -4.88 -6.23
C ARG A 157 1.92 -6.24 -6.04
N ARG A 158 3.14 -6.38 -6.52
CA ARG A 158 3.86 -7.65 -6.51
C ARG A 158 4.11 -8.13 -5.09
N PHE A 159 4.29 -7.20 -4.15
CA PHE A 159 4.61 -7.49 -2.76
C PHE A 159 3.39 -7.40 -1.84
N LEU A 160 2.18 -7.57 -2.40
CA LEU A 160 0.93 -7.56 -1.64
C LEU A 160 0.93 -8.63 -0.54
N SER A 161 1.33 -9.87 -0.85
CA SER A 161 1.37 -10.97 0.13
C SER A 161 2.28 -10.66 1.32
N LEU A 162 3.45 -10.06 1.09
CA LEU A 162 4.34 -9.57 2.15
C LEU A 162 3.62 -8.51 3.00
N PHE A 163 2.96 -7.53 2.36
CA PHE A 163 2.25 -6.47 3.07
C PHE A 163 1.09 -7.03 3.92
N THR A 164 0.27 -7.90 3.34
CA THR A 164 -0.87 -8.53 4.02
C THR A 164 -0.41 -9.33 5.22
N TYR A 165 0.66 -10.13 5.10
CA TYR A 165 1.22 -10.86 6.24
C TYR A 165 1.69 -9.91 7.35
N LEU A 166 2.42 -8.84 7.00
CA LEU A 166 2.91 -7.87 7.99
C LEU A 166 1.77 -7.09 8.68
N LEU A 167 0.67 -6.83 7.97
CA LEU A 167 -0.50 -6.17 8.54
C LEU A 167 -1.31 -7.14 9.39
N GLU A 168 -1.87 -8.17 8.78
CA GLU A 168 -2.88 -9.04 9.38
C GLU A 168 -2.28 -10.02 10.40
N GLU A 169 -1.19 -10.69 10.06
CA GLU A 169 -0.61 -11.73 10.93
C GLU A 169 0.37 -11.15 11.96
N VAL A 170 1.00 -10.01 11.67
CA VAL A 170 2.01 -9.43 12.56
C VAL A 170 1.49 -8.22 13.34
N ALA A 171 1.01 -7.18 12.65
CA ALA A 171 0.62 -5.93 13.33
C ALA A 171 -0.72 -6.04 14.07
N LEU A 172 -1.68 -6.79 13.52
CA LEU A 172 -2.99 -6.98 14.17
C LEU A 172 -2.99 -8.08 15.25
N VAL A 173 -1.98 -8.96 15.29
CA VAL A 173 -1.84 -10.02 16.30
C VAL A 173 -0.82 -9.61 17.37
N PRO A 174 -1.26 -9.24 18.60
CA PRO A 174 -0.36 -8.74 19.64
C PRO A 174 0.79 -9.71 19.96
N ASP A 175 0.51 -11.00 20.01
CA ASP A 175 1.49 -12.06 20.34
C ASP A 175 2.65 -12.10 19.33
N ARG A 176 2.38 -11.91 18.04
CA ARG A 176 3.44 -11.83 17.01
C ARG A 176 4.13 -10.47 17.03
N SER A 177 3.37 -9.38 17.21
CA SER A 177 3.93 -8.02 17.27
C SER A 177 4.93 -7.84 18.42
N ASN A 178 4.72 -8.54 19.54
CA ASN A 178 5.57 -8.47 20.73
C ASN A 178 6.89 -9.23 20.57
N LYS A 179 7.06 -10.03 19.50
CA LYS A 179 8.34 -10.69 19.21
C LYS A 179 9.40 -9.69 18.79
N ILE A 180 9.05 -8.59 18.13
CA ILE A 180 10.01 -7.56 17.76
C ILE A 180 10.09 -6.46 18.83
N SER A 181 11.18 -5.70 18.79
CA SER A 181 11.37 -4.58 19.71
C SER A 181 10.25 -3.54 19.58
N LEU A 182 9.97 -2.82 20.66
CA LEU A 182 8.98 -1.75 20.64
C LEU A 182 9.29 -0.70 19.56
N GLN A 183 10.57 -0.41 19.32
CA GLN A 183 10.99 0.53 18.27
C GLN A 183 10.69 -0.03 16.88
N ALA A 184 11.07 -1.29 16.60
CA ALA A 184 10.78 -1.93 15.33
C ALA A 184 9.27 -2.05 15.08
N ARG A 185 8.47 -2.30 16.12
CA ARG A 185 7.00 -2.32 16.02
C ARG A 185 6.42 -0.96 15.64
N ARG A 186 6.93 0.12 16.24
CA ARG A 186 6.55 1.49 15.86
C ARG A 186 6.89 1.77 14.41
N ASP A 187 8.13 1.47 14.02
CA ASP A 187 8.60 1.70 12.65
C ASP A 187 7.81 0.86 11.63
N LEU A 188 7.43 -0.37 11.99
CA LEU A 188 6.53 -1.21 11.20
C LEU A 188 5.14 -0.57 11.05
N CYS A 189 4.55 -0.03 12.12
CA CYS A 189 3.25 0.63 12.03
C CYS A 189 3.30 1.92 11.19
N LEU A 190 4.40 2.68 11.26
CA LEU A 190 4.60 3.84 10.38
C LEU A 190 4.74 3.39 8.92
N LEU A 191 5.47 2.30 8.66
CA LEU A 191 5.57 1.68 7.35
C LEU A 191 4.19 1.28 6.82
N LEU A 192 3.42 0.50 7.58
CA LEU A 192 2.09 0.05 7.18
C LEU A 192 1.15 1.24 6.93
N SER A 193 1.23 2.30 7.74
CA SER A 193 0.45 3.53 7.55
C SER A 193 0.68 4.18 6.18
N ARG A 194 1.91 4.15 5.67
CA ARG A 194 2.26 4.74 4.37
C ARG A 194 1.67 3.95 3.19
N PHE A 195 1.55 2.64 3.30
CA PHE A 195 1.22 1.76 2.17
C PHE A 195 -0.18 1.12 2.26
N LEU A 196 -0.91 1.28 3.36
CA LEU A 196 -2.26 0.71 3.56
C LEU A 196 -3.22 0.98 2.39
N PHE A 197 -3.28 2.23 1.95
CA PHE A 197 -4.17 2.63 0.85
C PHE A 197 -3.68 2.20 -0.52
N PHE A 198 -2.37 1.95 -0.70
CA PHE A 198 -1.83 1.45 -1.96
C PHE A 198 -2.27 0.01 -2.24
N TYR A 199 -2.30 -0.81 -1.19
CA TYR A 199 -2.67 -2.21 -1.23
C TYR A 199 -4.17 -2.47 -0.99
N ASN A 200 -5.03 -1.45 -1.06
CA ASN A 200 -6.48 -1.59 -0.93
C ASN A 200 -7.00 -2.13 0.43
N LEU A 201 -6.23 -2.05 1.51
CA LEU A 201 -6.60 -2.62 2.82
C LEU A 201 -7.15 -1.57 3.81
N ASP A 202 -7.83 -0.54 3.30
CA ASP A 202 -8.49 0.51 4.07
C ASP A 202 -9.63 0.02 4.97
N GLU A 203 -10.23 -1.13 4.68
CA GLU A 203 -11.23 -1.75 5.55
C GLU A 203 -10.65 -2.14 6.92
N LEU A 204 -9.36 -2.45 6.97
CA LEU A 204 -8.65 -2.80 8.20
C LEU A 204 -8.19 -1.56 8.98
N LEU A 205 -8.42 -0.34 8.49
CA LEU A 205 -7.93 0.89 9.10
C LEU A 205 -8.38 1.03 10.56
N GLU A 206 -9.66 0.78 10.86
CA GLU A 206 -10.17 0.94 12.23
C GLU A 206 -9.51 -0.05 13.20
N ILE A 207 -9.37 -1.31 12.78
CA ILE A 207 -8.73 -2.37 13.58
C ILE A 207 -7.24 -2.06 13.75
N PHE A 208 -6.58 -1.61 12.68
CA PHE A 208 -5.18 -1.21 12.70
C PHE A 208 -4.91 -0.05 13.66
N LEU A 209 -5.75 0.99 13.68
CA LEU A 209 -5.62 2.11 14.59
C LEU A 209 -5.85 1.72 16.07
N LYS A 210 -6.68 0.71 16.35
CA LYS A 210 -6.88 0.17 17.71
C LYS A 210 -5.65 -0.57 18.23
N ASN A 211 -4.92 -1.26 17.35
CA ASN A 211 -3.71 -2.03 17.69
C ASN A 211 -2.40 -1.23 17.60
N PHE A 212 -2.48 0.08 17.35
CA PHE A 212 -1.30 0.91 17.17
C PHE A 212 -0.46 1.01 18.44
N PRO A 213 0.89 0.88 18.37
CA PRO A 213 1.73 0.93 19.54
C PRO A 213 1.75 2.32 20.17
N THR A 214 2.00 2.39 21.47
CA THR A 214 2.16 3.67 22.18
C THR A 214 3.44 4.37 21.73
N PHE A 215 3.34 5.67 21.42
CA PHE A 215 4.49 6.52 21.08
C PHE A 215 4.85 7.43 22.25
N PRO A 216 6.15 7.66 22.51
CA PRO A 216 6.57 8.54 23.61
C PRO A 216 6.11 9.97 23.37
N ASN A 217 6.02 10.37 22.10
CA ASN A 217 5.62 11.70 21.67
C ASN A 217 4.11 11.82 21.42
N ALA A 218 3.29 10.85 21.84
CA ALA A 218 1.84 10.87 21.62
C ALA A 218 1.18 12.13 22.20
N PHE A 219 1.69 12.66 23.32
CA PHE A 219 1.22 13.93 23.88
C PHE A 219 1.39 15.12 22.91
N LEU A 220 2.48 15.13 22.14
CA LEU A 220 2.79 16.22 21.20
C LEU A 220 2.12 16.03 19.85
N VAL A 221 2.09 14.80 19.34
CA VAL A 221 1.66 14.48 17.97
C VAL A 221 0.16 14.19 17.92
N GLY A 222 -0.39 13.54 18.94
CA GLY A 222 -1.77 13.08 19.00
C GLY A 222 -1.89 11.56 19.12
N GLY A 223 -3.08 11.05 18.85
CA GLY A 223 -3.39 9.63 18.91
C GLY A 223 -2.91 8.84 17.70
N PRO A 224 -3.22 7.53 17.64
CA PRO A 224 -2.92 6.68 16.48
C PRO A 224 -3.41 7.26 15.14
N ALA A 225 -4.63 7.79 15.12
CA ALA A 225 -5.22 8.39 13.92
C ALA A 225 -4.42 9.61 13.44
N ASP A 226 -3.91 10.45 14.35
CA ASP A 226 -3.06 11.59 14.00
C ASP A 226 -1.75 11.13 13.38
N ILE A 227 -1.08 10.14 13.99
CA ILE A 227 0.18 9.60 13.49
C ILE A 227 -0.01 8.99 12.09
N PHE A 228 -1.06 8.19 11.92
CA PHE A 228 -1.42 7.60 10.63
C PHE A 228 -1.59 8.68 9.55
N VAL A 229 -2.40 9.71 9.83
CA VAL A 229 -2.68 10.78 8.87
C VAL A 229 -1.42 11.61 8.56
N ILE A 230 -0.53 11.81 9.53
CA ILE A 230 0.75 12.49 9.30
C ILE A 230 1.61 11.69 8.32
N GLU A 231 1.82 10.40 8.57
CA GLU A 231 2.60 9.53 7.68
C GLU A 231 1.98 9.44 6.28
N LEU A 232 0.66 9.32 6.19
CA LEU A 232 -0.06 9.31 4.93
C LEU A 232 0.11 10.63 4.16
N THR A 233 0.02 11.77 4.85
CA THR A 233 0.20 13.09 4.24
C THR A 233 1.62 13.25 3.70
N ASP A 234 2.61 12.76 4.45
CA ASP A 234 4.03 12.84 4.06
C ASP A 234 4.36 11.89 2.91
N GLN A 235 3.70 10.74 2.86
CA GLN A 235 3.77 9.82 1.73
C GLN A 235 3.20 10.50 0.48
N LEU A 236 2.01 11.07 0.56
CA LEU A 236 1.32 11.69 -0.57
C LEU A 236 2.15 12.80 -1.24
N GLN A 237 2.91 13.57 -0.47
CA GLN A 237 3.82 14.61 -0.99
C GLN A 237 5.04 14.05 -1.74
N LYS A 238 5.44 12.80 -1.44
CA LYS A 238 6.59 12.14 -2.08
C LYS A 238 6.20 11.40 -3.36
N LEU A 239 4.91 11.12 -3.57
CA LEU A 239 4.41 10.38 -4.73
C LEU A 239 4.58 11.20 -6.02
N LYS A 240 5.18 10.57 -7.03
CA LYS A 240 5.39 11.16 -8.37
C LYS A 240 4.58 10.47 -9.46
N VAL A 241 4.06 9.28 -9.19
CA VAL A 241 3.33 8.45 -10.15
C VAL A 241 1.84 8.82 -10.09
N GLU A 242 1.32 9.45 -11.16
CA GLU A 242 -0.05 9.96 -11.21
C GLU A 242 -1.14 8.95 -10.85
N PRO A 243 -1.20 7.73 -11.44
CA PRO A 243 -2.24 6.76 -11.08
C PRO A 243 -2.19 6.38 -9.60
N VAL A 244 -1.00 6.33 -9.00
CA VAL A 244 -0.83 6.06 -7.57
C VAL A 244 -1.36 7.23 -6.73
N VAL A 245 -1.03 8.48 -7.10
CA VAL A 245 -1.56 9.68 -6.41
C VAL A 245 -3.09 9.69 -6.45
N LEU A 246 -3.69 9.44 -7.62
CA LEU A 246 -5.13 9.33 -7.79
C LEU A 246 -5.73 8.27 -6.87
N HIS A 247 -5.09 7.10 -6.84
CA HIS A 247 -5.52 5.97 -6.03
C HIS A 247 -5.52 6.33 -4.54
N TYR A 248 -4.42 6.87 -4.01
CA TYR A 248 -4.34 7.32 -2.62
C TYR A 248 -5.42 8.36 -2.29
N ILE A 249 -5.56 9.41 -3.10
CA ILE A 249 -6.55 10.47 -2.87
C ILE A 249 -7.97 9.90 -2.86
N SER A 250 -8.27 8.92 -3.72
CA SER A 250 -9.58 8.27 -3.76
C SER A 250 -9.85 7.45 -2.50
N ARG A 251 -8.86 6.69 -2.00
CA ARG A 251 -9.01 5.85 -0.79
C ARG A 251 -9.01 6.63 0.52
N MET A 252 -8.54 7.88 0.51
CA MET A 252 -8.63 8.78 1.66
C MET A 252 -10.06 9.06 2.12
N SER A 253 -11.10 8.70 1.36
CA SER A 253 -12.48 8.70 1.86
C SER A 253 -12.66 7.84 3.11
N ALA A 254 -11.84 6.81 3.31
CA ALA A 254 -11.84 5.97 4.51
C ALA A 254 -11.50 6.75 5.80
N LEU A 255 -10.90 7.93 5.69
CA LEU A 255 -10.59 8.80 6.83
C LEU A 255 -11.83 9.54 7.39
N LYS A 256 -12.98 9.43 6.72
CA LYS A 256 -14.19 10.15 7.11
C LYS A 256 -14.66 9.69 8.49
N GLY A 257 -14.83 10.65 9.39
CA GLY A 257 -15.30 10.39 10.75
C GLY A 257 -14.18 10.09 11.76
N LEU A 258 -12.92 10.07 11.33
CA LEU A 258 -11.80 10.01 12.27
C LEU A 258 -11.69 11.30 13.08
N GLU A 259 -11.58 11.16 14.40
CA GLU A 259 -11.31 12.26 15.30
C GLU A 259 -9.82 12.62 15.24
N LEU A 260 -9.52 13.71 14.53
CA LEU A 260 -8.16 14.21 14.37
C LEU A 260 -7.96 15.50 15.16
N ARG A 261 -6.76 15.69 15.68
CA ARG A 261 -6.36 16.97 16.26
C ARG A 261 -6.42 18.07 15.20
N MET A 262 -6.73 19.29 15.63
CA MET A 262 -6.81 20.46 14.74
C MET A 262 -5.54 20.67 13.90
N THR A 263 -4.36 20.44 14.45
CA THR A 263 -3.07 20.55 13.75
C THR A 263 -2.95 19.54 12.61
N THR A 264 -3.27 18.27 12.90
CA THR A 264 -3.26 17.16 11.94
C THR A 264 -4.30 17.36 10.85
N SER A 265 -5.52 17.73 11.24
CA SER A 265 -6.63 18.06 10.35
C SER A 265 -6.27 19.22 9.41
N THR A 266 -5.62 20.27 9.93
CA THR A 266 -5.15 21.41 9.13
C THR A 266 -4.05 21.00 8.14
N ARG A 267 -3.10 20.16 8.56
CA ARG A 267 -2.04 19.61 7.69
C ARG A 267 -2.62 18.79 6.53
N LEU A 268 -3.55 17.88 6.84
CA LEU A 268 -4.25 17.07 5.86
C LEU A 268 -5.01 17.94 4.84
N LYS A 269 -5.76 18.92 5.35
CA LYS A 269 -6.50 19.88 4.53
C LYS A 269 -5.57 20.68 3.61
N ALA A 270 -4.46 21.19 4.13
CA ALA A 270 -3.48 21.95 3.35
C ALA A 270 -2.84 21.09 2.24
N CYS A 271 -2.50 19.84 2.55
CA CYS A 271 -1.95 18.90 1.57
C CYS A 271 -2.96 18.57 0.46
N LEU A 272 -4.20 18.22 0.80
CA LEU A 272 -5.23 17.99 -0.22
C LEU A 272 -5.50 19.26 -1.05
N TYR A 273 -5.47 20.43 -0.43
CA TYR A 273 -5.65 21.70 -1.12
C TYR A 273 -4.52 21.98 -2.13
N SER A 274 -3.27 21.61 -1.86
CA SER A 274 -2.18 21.78 -2.83
C SER A 274 -2.40 20.97 -4.11
N PHE A 275 -3.12 19.85 -4.04
CA PHE A 275 -3.52 19.09 -5.24
C PHE A 275 -4.72 19.66 -5.98
N THR A 276 -5.40 20.70 -5.46
CA THR A 276 -6.57 21.31 -6.13
C THR A 276 -6.22 22.45 -7.09
N SER A 277 -5.05 23.06 -6.90
CA SER A 277 -4.62 24.23 -7.67
C SER A 277 -3.74 23.81 -8.86
N PRO A 278 -3.80 24.55 -9.99
CA PRO A 278 -2.92 24.31 -11.12
C PRO A 278 -1.52 24.93 -10.93
N GLY A 279 -1.00 25.04 -9.70
CA GLY A 279 0.31 25.63 -9.38
C GLY A 279 1.43 24.59 -9.25
N GLY A 280 2.70 25.01 -9.43
CA GLY A 280 3.88 24.13 -9.41
C GLY A 280 4.25 23.53 -8.03
N PRO A 281 5.22 22.59 -7.95
CA PRO A 281 6.29 22.25 -8.91
C PRO A 281 6.02 21.07 -9.88
N MET A 282 4.95 20.30 -9.67
CA MET A 282 4.40 19.38 -10.67
C MET A 282 2.92 19.70 -10.81
N TYR A 283 2.47 20.07 -12.01
CA TYR A 283 1.08 20.39 -12.26
C TYR A 283 0.21 19.15 -12.02
N PRO A 284 -0.62 19.10 -10.95
CA PRO A 284 -1.52 17.97 -10.77
C PRO A 284 -2.47 17.95 -11.96
N THR A 285 -2.66 16.78 -12.57
CA THR A 285 -3.55 16.66 -13.73
C THR A 285 -4.99 16.96 -13.35
N ARG A 286 -5.85 17.17 -14.36
CA ARG A 286 -7.27 17.44 -14.12
C ARG A 286 -7.94 16.34 -13.29
N ALA A 287 -7.57 15.08 -13.51
CA ALA A 287 -8.07 13.96 -12.73
C ALA A 287 -7.68 14.08 -11.26
N VAL A 288 -6.41 14.35 -10.97
CA VAL A 288 -5.89 14.51 -9.60
C VAL A 288 -6.57 15.67 -8.89
N ARG A 289 -6.75 16.81 -9.57
CA ARG A 289 -7.46 17.96 -9.01
C ARG A 289 -8.90 17.65 -8.64
N HIS A 290 -9.63 16.94 -9.50
CA HIS A 290 -11.02 16.55 -9.24
C HIS A 290 -11.13 15.55 -8.09
N ALA A 291 -10.25 14.54 -8.07
CA ALA A 291 -10.17 13.60 -6.95
C ALA A 291 -9.90 14.35 -5.64
N ALA A 292 -8.93 15.27 -5.63
CA ALA A 292 -8.59 16.08 -4.46
C ALA A 292 -9.77 16.93 -3.99
N TRP A 293 -10.50 17.59 -4.92
CA TRP A 293 -11.70 18.35 -4.59
C TRP A 293 -12.79 17.47 -3.96
N ASN A 294 -13.04 16.30 -4.54
CA ASN A 294 -14.06 15.38 -4.04
C ASN A 294 -13.72 14.89 -2.63
N THR A 295 -12.48 14.43 -2.42
CA THR A 295 -11.99 13.97 -1.12
C THR A 295 -11.99 15.09 -0.09
N LEU A 296 -11.57 16.30 -0.45
CA LEU A 296 -11.56 17.46 0.45
C LEU A 296 -12.97 17.90 0.86
N ASN A 297 -13.96 17.79 -0.03
CA ASN A 297 -15.36 18.09 0.31
C ASN A 297 -15.97 17.00 1.19
N LEU A 298 -15.60 15.74 0.97
CA LEU A 298 -16.07 14.59 1.75
C LEU A 298 -15.52 14.60 3.18
N LEU A 299 -14.22 14.88 3.35
CA LEU A 299 -13.56 14.89 4.66
C LEU A 299 -13.85 16.17 5.45
N PHE A 300 -13.96 17.30 4.76
CA PHE A 300 -14.24 18.60 5.38
C PHE A 300 -15.50 19.20 4.75
N PRO A 301 -16.71 18.85 5.19
CA PRO A 301 -17.93 19.43 4.64
C PRO A 301 -18.08 20.92 5.01
N VAL A 302 -17.63 21.28 6.22
CA VAL A 302 -17.66 22.66 6.73
C VAL A 302 -16.65 23.51 5.96
N GLY A 303 -17.15 24.34 5.05
CA GLY A 303 -16.34 25.21 4.19
C GLY A 303 -16.23 24.77 2.73
N GLN A 304 -17.04 23.83 2.25
CA GLN A 304 -17.11 23.48 0.83
C GLN A 304 -17.49 24.70 -0.04
N TYR A 305 -18.56 25.40 0.33
CA TYR A 305 -19.05 26.58 -0.38
C TYR A 305 -18.01 27.71 -0.50
N PRO A 306 -17.39 28.22 0.59
CA PRO A 306 -16.41 29.30 0.46
C PRO A 306 -15.18 28.88 -0.36
N ARG A 307 -14.75 27.61 -0.31
CA ARG A 307 -13.64 27.12 -1.15
C ARG A 307 -13.96 27.18 -2.65
N HIS A 308 -15.16 26.76 -3.06
CA HIS A 308 -15.58 26.84 -4.46
C HIS A 308 -15.69 28.29 -4.93
N VAL A 309 -16.21 29.17 -4.08
CA VAL A 309 -16.32 30.60 -4.36
C VAL A 309 -14.93 31.23 -4.56
N ILE A 310 -13.99 30.98 -3.64
CA ILE A 310 -12.61 31.47 -3.74
C ILE A 310 -11.93 30.92 -5.00
N SER A 311 -12.08 29.63 -5.30
CA SER A 311 -11.52 29.03 -6.51
C SER A 311 -12.09 29.66 -7.79
N LEU A 312 -13.38 29.96 -7.81
CA LEU A 312 -14.05 30.65 -8.91
C LEU A 312 -13.53 32.08 -9.08
N PHE A 313 -13.38 32.84 -7.98
CA PHE A 313 -12.78 34.18 -8.01
C PHE A 313 -11.37 34.17 -8.59
N PHE A 314 -10.50 33.24 -8.14
CA PHE A 314 -9.16 33.14 -8.70
C PHE A 314 -9.17 32.78 -10.19
N ARG A 315 -10.03 31.87 -10.64
CA ARG A 315 -10.16 31.56 -12.08
C ARG A 315 -10.63 32.74 -12.91
N LEU A 316 -11.52 33.58 -12.36
CA LEU A 316 -11.99 34.81 -13.02
C LEU A 316 -10.90 35.88 -13.09
N LEU A 317 -10.00 35.92 -12.11
CA LEU A 317 -8.88 36.86 -12.07
C LEU A 317 -7.74 36.51 -13.05
N TYR A 318 -7.67 35.27 -13.58
CA TYR A 318 -6.68 34.88 -14.59
C TYR A 318 -7.24 35.05 -16.03
N PRO A 319 -6.73 36.01 -16.83
CA PRO A 319 -7.31 36.36 -18.14
C PRO A 319 -7.38 35.20 -19.14
N TRP A 320 -6.46 34.23 -19.05
CA TRP A 320 -6.36 33.10 -20.00
C TRP A 320 -7.39 31.97 -19.78
N TYR A 321 -7.97 31.84 -18.57
CA TYR A 321 -8.95 30.78 -18.27
C TYR A 321 -10.41 31.26 -18.29
N TRP A 322 -10.61 32.58 -18.37
CA TRP A 322 -11.90 33.25 -18.30
C TRP A 322 -12.91 32.78 -19.37
N PRO A 323 -12.57 32.65 -20.68
CA PRO A 323 -13.59 32.35 -21.70
C PRO A 323 -14.15 30.93 -21.55
N SER A 324 -13.27 29.95 -21.34
CA SER A 324 -13.63 28.53 -21.17
C SER A 324 -14.34 28.27 -19.83
N SER A 325 -13.93 28.97 -18.77
CA SER A 325 -14.57 28.84 -17.45
C SER A 325 -15.96 29.48 -17.42
N CYS A 326 -16.12 30.66 -18.01
CA CYS A 326 -17.44 31.30 -18.17
C CYS A 326 -18.36 30.46 -19.06
N TRP A 327 -17.85 29.89 -20.16
CA TRP A 327 -18.64 29.00 -21.01
C TRP A 327 -19.13 27.76 -20.25
N ASN A 328 -18.26 27.10 -19.48
CA ASN A 328 -18.64 25.96 -18.66
C ASN A 328 -19.64 26.35 -17.56
N PHE A 329 -19.49 27.53 -16.94
CA PHE A 329 -20.41 28.02 -15.93
C PHE A 329 -21.80 28.34 -16.50
N ILE A 330 -21.86 28.94 -17.70
CA ILE A 330 -23.11 29.16 -18.42
C ILE A 330 -23.76 27.82 -18.74
N MET A 331 -22.99 26.85 -19.26
CA MET A 331 -23.50 25.51 -19.58
C MET A 331 -24.01 24.76 -18.35
N THR A 332 -23.33 24.85 -17.19
CA THR A 332 -23.82 24.22 -15.95
C THR A 332 -25.05 24.93 -15.40
N CYS A 333 -25.13 26.26 -15.46
CA CYS A 333 -26.35 27.01 -15.11
C CYS A 333 -27.52 26.62 -16.01
N VAL A 334 -27.31 26.57 -17.33
CA VAL A 334 -28.34 26.16 -18.29
C VAL A 334 -28.81 24.73 -18.00
N ARG A 335 -27.89 23.78 -17.79
CA ARG A 335 -28.26 22.40 -17.42
C ARG A 335 -29.03 22.33 -16.10
N ALA A 336 -28.64 23.11 -15.09
CA ALA A 336 -29.34 23.14 -13.81
C ALA A 336 -30.76 23.72 -13.94
N VAL A 337 -30.92 24.80 -14.71
CA VAL A 337 -32.22 25.39 -15.02
C VAL A 337 -33.10 24.42 -15.80
N VAL A 338 -32.54 23.74 -16.82
CA VAL A 338 -33.25 22.71 -17.59
C VAL A 338 -33.69 21.55 -16.70
N HIS A 339 -32.81 21.05 -15.82
CA HIS A 339 -33.17 20.00 -14.86
C HIS A 339 -34.24 20.44 -13.87
N TYR A 340 -34.18 21.69 -13.40
CA TYR A 340 -35.20 22.25 -12.52
C TYR A 340 -36.56 22.35 -13.23
N ILE A 341 -36.59 22.88 -14.46
CA ILE A 341 -37.81 22.98 -15.27
C ILE A 341 -38.38 21.57 -15.55
N LEU A 342 -37.54 20.61 -15.94
CA LEU A 342 -37.95 19.21 -16.11
C LEU A 342 -38.54 18.63 -14.83
N LYS A 343 -37.91 18.87 -13.67
CA LYS A 343 -38.40 18.38 -12.37
C LYS A 343 -39.73 19.00 -11.99
N VAL A 344 -39.92 20.30 -12.27
CA VAL A 344 -41.19 21.02 -12.05
C VAL A 344 -42.27 20.50 -12.99
N LEU A 345 -41.95 20.25 -14.27
CA LEU A 345 -42.88 19.68 -15.24
C LEU A 345 -43.30 18.27 -14.87
N VAL A 346 -42.37 17.41 -14.48
CA VAL A 346 -42.66 16.04 -14.00
C VAL A 346 -43.53 16.09 -12.75
N SER A 347 -43.22 16.96 -11.79
CA SER A 347 -44.04 17.16 -10.58
C SER A 347 -45.46 17.66 -10.90
N CYS A 348 -45.59 18.63 -11.82
CA CYS A 348 -46.90 19.09 -12.30
C CYS A 348 -47.67 17.96 -12.99
N TRP A 349 -47.00 17.15 -13.81
CA TRP A 349 -47.62 16.05 -14.54
C TRP A 349 -48.08 14.93 -13.61
N GLU A 350 -47.29 14.61 -12.58
CA GLU A 350 -47.69 13.68 -11.52
C GLU A 350 -48.89 14.18 -10.70
N ASN A 351 -48.93 15.48 -10.38
CA ASN A 351 -50.07 16.09 -9.69
C ASN A 351 -51.35 16.09 -10.53
N ILE A 352 -51.26 16.36 -11.83
CA ILE A 352 -52.41 16.26 -12.76
C ILE A 352 -52.89 14.81 -12.89
N ARG A 353 -51.96 13.84 -12.94
CA ARG A 353 -52.31 12.41 -13.01
C ARG A 353 -52.98 11.90 -11.73
N LYS A 354 -52.59 12.44 -10.57
CA LYS A 354 -53.26 12.16 -9.28
C LYS A 354 -54.67 12.76 -9.23
N SER A 355 -54.86 13.98 -9.74
CA SER A 355 -56.17 14.64 -9.80
C SER A 355 -57.19 13.98 -10.74
N LYS A 356 -56.75 13.20 -11.74
CA LYS A 356 -57.65 12.44 -12.65
C LYS A 356 -58.05 11.06 -12.12
N ARG A 357 -57.53 10.62 -10.97
CA ARG A 357 -57.82 9.32 -10.34
C ARG A 357 -58.70 9.40 -9.10
N THR A 358 -59.08 10.62 -8.69
CA THR A 358 -60.18 10.95 -7.78
C THR A 358 -61.35 11.44 -8.61
#